data_AF-H1G7N4-F1
#
_entry.id   AF-H1G7N4-F1
#
_cell.length_a   1.000
_cell.length_b   1.000
_cell.length_c   1.000
_cell.angle_alpha   90.00
_cell.angle_beta   90.00
_cell.angle_gamma   90.00
#
_symmetry.space_group_name_H-M   'P 1'
#
loop_
_entity.id
_entity.type
_entity.pdbx_description
1 polymer ?
#
loop_
_entity_poly.entity_id
_entity_poly.type
_entity_poly.pdbx_seq_one_letter_code
_entity_poly.pdbx_strand_id
1 'polypeptide(L)'
;MRGTEVFLSRRLKRWGRRHGQRFHVLPEPTVDALDRIRQQVEENPVIIYMKGTPQFPMCGFSNRAATALKACGAPFAYVNILADQEIMQALP
;
A
#
# COMPACT_ATOMS: atom_id res chain seq x y z
N MET A 1 -19.85 -11.28 -40.05
CA MET A 1 -19.18 -10.57 -38.94
C MET A 1 -19.30 -11.36 -37.62
N ARG A 2 -18.59 -12.50 -37.47
CA ARG A 2 -18.54 -13.32 -36.23
C ARG A 2 -17.18 -14.01 -36.02
N GLY A 3 -16.08 -13.35 -36.35
CA GLY A 3 -14.75 -13.99 -36.45
C GLY A 3 -13.68 -13.52 -35.46
N THR A 4 -13.87 -12.41 -34.75
CA THR A 4 -12.82 -11.77 -33.94
C THR A 4 -12.88 -12.12 -32.44
N GLU A 5 -14.04 -12.51 -31.92
CA GLU A 5 -14.23 -12.82 -30.49
C GLU A 5 -13.58 -14.15 -30.04
N VAL A 6 -13.49 -15.13 -30.94
CA VAL A 6 -12.90 -16.45 -30.64
C VAL A 6 -11.36 -16.37 -30.55
N PHE A 7 -10.74 -15.37 -31.17
CA PHE A 7 -9.28 -15.22 -31.18
C PHE A 7 -8.75 -14.62 -29.86
N LEU A 8 -9.50 -13.70 -29.24
CA LEU A 8 -9.12 -13.08 -27.96
C LEU A 8 -9.20 -14.08 -26.78
N SER A 9 -10.25 -14.91 -26.77
CA SER A 9 -10.49 -15.89 -25.69
C SER A 9 -9.44 -17.02 -25.67
N ARG A 10 -8.88 -17.39 -26.82
CA ARG A 10 -7.79 -18.39 -26.90
C ARG A 10 -6.44 -17.82 -26.51
N ARG A 11 -6.20 -16.52 -26.69
CA ARG A 11 -4.93 -15.86 -26.34
C ARG A 11 -4.78 -15.67 -24.82
N LEU A 12 -5.88 -15.33 -24.15
CA LEU A 12 -5.92 -15.15 -22.69
C LEU A 12 -5.67 -16.48 -21.94
N LYS A 13 -6.28 -17.58 -22.39
CA LYS A 13 -6.07 -18.92 -21.80
C LYS A 13 -4.65 -19.47 -22.02
N ARG A 14 -3.90 -18.95 -23.00
CA ARG A 14 -2.52 -19.39 -23.31
C ARG A 14 -1.45 -18.60 -22.55
N TRP A 15 -1.74 -17.37 -22.13
CA TRP A 15 -0.83 -16.57 -21.32
C TRP A 15 -0.74 -17.10 -19.87
N GLY A 16 -1.88 -17.48 -19.28
CA GLY A 16 -1.92 -18.03 -17.91
C GLY A 16 -1.22 -19.39 -17.72
N ARG A 17 -0.92 -20.14 -18.78
CA ARG A 17 -0.20 -21.44 -18.69
C ARG A 17 1.31 -21.35 -18.87
N ARG A 18 1.86 -20.21 -19.30
CA ARG A 18 3.29 -20.10 -19.66
C ARG A 18 4.18 -19.58 -18.54
N HIS A 19 3.60 -18.95 -17.51
CA HIS A 19 4.32 -18.46 -16.35
C HIS A 19 3.73 -19.14 -15.12
N GLY A 20 4.32 -20.25 -14.67
CA GLY A 20 3.93 -21.00 -13.45
C GLY A 20 4.09 -20.22 -12.14
N GLN A 21 3.76 -18.93 -12.14
CA GLN A 21 3.67 -18.08 -10.98
C GLN A 21 2.24 -18.22 -10.45
N ARG A 22 2.12 -19.11 -9.47
CA ARG A 22 1.01 -19.12 -8.52
C ARG A 22 0.98 -17.71 -7.92
N PHE A 23 0.04 -16.87 -8.37
CA PHE A 23 -0.21 -15.58 -7.73
C PHE A 23 -0.42 -15.90 -6.25
N HIS A 24 0.54 -15.50 -5.42
CA HIS A 24 0.34 -15.48 -3.99
C HIS A 24 -0.69 -14.36 -3.79
N VAL A 25 -1.95 -14.74 -3.71
CA VAL A 25 -3.03 -13.82 -3.36
C VAL A 25 -2.63 -13.25 -2.02
N LEU A 26 -2.27 -11.96 -2.00
CA LEU A 26 -2.05 -11.25 -0.75
C LEU A 26 -3.39 -11.29 -0.01
N PRO A 27 -3.41 -11.62 1.29
CA PRO A 27 -4.65 -11.68 2.04
C PRO A 27 -5.34 -10.30 1.93
N GLU A 28 -6.64 -10.32 1.67
CA GLU A 28 -7.47 -9.12 1.69
C GLU A 28 -7.31 -8.44 3.05
N PRO A 29 -7.12 -7.11 3.11
CA PRO A 29 -6.95 -6.41 4.37
C PRO A 29 -8.15 -6.66 5.27
N THR A 30 -7.89 -7.03 6.53
CA THR A 30 -8.94 -7.23 7.52
C THR A 30 -9.71 -5.93 7.71
N VAL A 31 -11.03 -6.02 7.87
CA VAL A 31 -11.91 -4.85 8.09
C VAL A 31 -11.40 -3.97 9.24
N ASP A 32 -10.79 -4.61 10.24
CA ASP A 32 -10.15 -4.00 11.40
C ASP A 32 -9.02 -3.01 11.05
N ALA A 33 -8.12 -3.36 10.12
CA ALA A 33 -6.99 -2.49 9.77
C ALA A 33 -7.45 -1.19 9.10
N LEU A 34 -8.47 -1.27 8.23
CA LEU A 34 -9.06 -0.10 7.59
C LEU A 34 -9.79 0.79 8.59
N ASP A 35 -10.49 0.21 9.56
CA ASP A 35 -11.16 0.98 10.62
C ASP A 35 -10.15 1.70 11.52
N ARG A 36 -9.04 1.04 11.87
CA ARG A 36 -7.91 1.65 12.60
C ARG A 36 -7.29 2.82 11.81
N ILE A 37 -7.05 2.65 10.52
CA ILE A 37 -6.53 3.71 9.64
C ILE A 37 -7.51 4.90 9.59
N ARG A 38 -8.82 4.65 9.45
CA ARG A 38 -9.85 5.68 9.47
C ARG A 38 -9.80 6.49 10.76
N GLN A 39 -9.83 5.80 11.90
CA GLN A 39 -9.76 6.46 13.21
C GLN A 39 -8.48 7.30 13.36
N GLN A 40 -7.33 6.76 12.94
CA GLN A 40 -6.05 7.49 13.01
C GLN A 40 -6.05 8.76 12.16
N VAL A 41 -6.67 8.74 10.97
CA VAL A 41 -6.77 9.91 10.08
C VAL A 41 -7.76 10.94 10.62
N GLU A 42 -8.85 10.50 11.24
CA GLU A 42 -9.84 11.39 11.86
C GLU A 42 -9.29 12.09 13.11
N GLU A 43 -8.52 11.37 13.93
CA GLU A 43 -7.94 11.91 15.18
C GLU A 43 -6.73 12.83 14.94
N ASN A 44 -6.01 12.64 13.83
CA ASN A 44 -4.75 13.34 13.57
C ASN A 44 -4.85 14.22 12.32
N PRO A 45 -4.84 15.56 12.45
CA PRO A 45 -4.99 16.47 11.32
C PRO A 45 -3.86 16.36 10.29
N VAL A 46 -2.67 15.92 10.74
CA VAL A 46 -1.54 15.60 9.88
C VAL A 46 -0.94 14.29 10.36
N ILE A 47 -0.98 13.26 9.52
CA ILE A 47 -0.43 11.94 9.80
C ILE A 47 0.37 11.42 8.60
N ILE A 48 1.51 10.78 8.88
CA ILE A 48 2.34 10.13 7.86
C ILE A 48 2.52 8.63 8.14
N TYR A 49 2.19 7.81 7.16
CA TYR A 49 2.52 6.39 7.12
C TYR A 49 3.87 6.23 6.43
N MET A 50 4.88 5.72 7.15
CA MET A 50 6.25 5.68 6.65
C MET A 50 7.03 4.43 7.07
N LYS A 51 8.12 4.16 6.36
CA LYS A 51 9.05 3.08 6.68
C LYS A 51 10.07 3.57 7.71
N GLY A 52 9.96 3.10 8.95
CA GLY A 52 10.74 3.58 10.09
C GLY A 52 10.04 4.70 10.85
N THR A 53 10.81 5.52 11.55
CA THR A 53 10.28 6.66 12.31
C THR A 53 10.81 7.98 11.73
N PRO A 54 10.21 9.13 12.07
CA PRO A 54 10.75 10.42 11.65
C PRO A 54 12.19 10.66 12.12
N GLN A 55 12.62 9.99 13.21
CA GLN A 55 13.98 10.08 13.74
C GLN A 55 14.93 9.07 13.06
N PHE A 56 14.42 7.88 12.72
CA PHE A 56 15.16 6.80 12.10
C PHE A 56 14.41 6.27 10.85
N PRO A 57 14.44 6.99 9.73
CA PRO A 57 13.77 6.57 8.50
C PRO A 57 14.54 5.42 7.83
N MET A 58 13.83 4.39 7.37
CA MET A 58 14.42 3.20 6.75
C MET A 58 14.31 3.18 5.22
N CYS A 59 13.81 4.26 4.61
CA CYS A 59 13.67 4.39 3.16
C CYS A 59 13.90 5.85 2.73
N GLY A 60 14.58 6.07 1.61
CA GLY A 60 14.88 7.42 1.11
C GLY A 60 13.62 8.26 0.81
N PHE A 61 12.53 7.63 0.35
CA PHE A 61 11.25 8.32 0.17
C PHE A 61 10.65 8.78 1.50
N SER A 62 10.63 7.89 2.49
CA SER A 62 10.17 8.17 3.84
C SER A 62 11.01 9.27 4.51
N ASN A 63 12.32 9.28 4.31
CA ASN A 63 13.20 10.33 4.80
C ASN A 63 12.81 11.71 4.21
N ARG A 64 12.70 11.81 2.88
CA ARG A 64 12.32 13.06 2.23
C ARG A 64 10.97 13.60 2.68
N ALA A 65 9.96 12.72 2.80
CA ALA A 65 8.64 13.10 3.27
C ALA A 65 8.68 13.61 4.73
N ALA A 66 9.36 12.89 5.63
CA ALA A 66 9.51 13.31 7.02
C ALA A 66 10.29 14.62 7.16
N THR A 67 11.35 14.83 6.36
CA THR A 67 12.10 16.10 6.34
C THR A 67 11.23 17.25 5.86
N ALA A 68 10.44 17.06 4.80
CA ALA A 68 9.53 18.10 4.30
C ALA A 68 8.48 18.49 5.33
N LEU A 69 7.84 17.50 5.98
CA LEU A 69 6.87 17.75 7.04
C LEU A 69 7.49 18.47 8.24
N LYS A 70 8.70 18.10 8.65
CA LYS A 70 9.44 18.80 9.71
C LYS A 70 9.74 20.26 9.32
N ALA A 71 10.09 20.51 8.06
CA ALA A 71 10.38 21.86 7.57
C ALA A 71 9.14 22.77 7.56
N CYS A 72 7.93 22.20 7.45
CA CYS A 72 6.67 22.93 7.58
C CYS A 72 6.41 23.45 9.02
N GLY A 73 7.13 22.93 10.03
CA GLY A 73 7.02 23.38 11.42
C GLY A 73 5.72 23.01 12.14
N ALA A 74 4.82 22.27 11.50
CA ALA A 74 3.59 21.76 12.11
C ALA A 74 3.83 20.40 12.78
N PRO A 75 3.23 20.14 13.95
CA PRO A 75 3.26 18.81 14.55
C PRO A 75 2.48 17.82 13.66
N PHE A 76 3.00 16.60 13.55
CA PHE A 76 2.36 15.52 12.80
C PHE A 76 2.50 14.19 13.53
N ALA A 77 1.48 13.34 13.40
CA ALA A 77 1.52 11.96 13.86
C ALA A 77 2.23 11.07 12.83
N TYR A 78 2.78 9.94 13.26
CA TYR A 78 3.43 8.99 12.36
C TYR A 78 3.07 7.55 12.71
N VAL A 79 3.04 6.71 11.68
CA VAL A 79 2.86 5.26 11.80
C VAL A 79 4.00 4.57 11.06
N ASN A 80 4.72 3.70 11.76
CA ASN A 80 5.75 2.86 11.16
C ASN A 80 5.12 1.60 10.56
N ILE A 81 4.92 1.59 9.24
CA ILE A 81 4.28 0.46 8.54
C ILE A 81 5.11 -0.83 8.56
N LEU A 82 6.40 -0.75 8.90
CA LEU A 82 7.23 -1.95 9.05
C LEU A 82 6.93 -2.72 10.34
N ALA A 83 6.36 -2.05 11.34
CA ALA A 83 5.96 -2.66 12.61
C ALA A 83 4.54 -3.23 12.56
N ASP A 84 3.70 -2.76 11.63
CA ASP A 84 2.30 -3.19 11.48
C ASP A 84 2.03 -3.63 10.03
N GLN A 85 2.09 -4.95 9.81
CA GLN A 85 1.88 -5.54 8.49
C GLN A 85 0.44 -5.44 8.01
N GLU A 86 -0.55 -5.40 8.92
CA GLU A 86 -1.95 -5.29 8.54
C GLU A 86 -2.24 -3.91 7.96
N ILE A 87 -1.73 -2.85 8.61
CA ILE A 87 -1.78 -1.49 8.06
C ILE A 87 -1.03 -1.42 6.74
N MET A 88 0.16 -2.02 6.62
CA MET A 88 0.92 -2.01 5.37
C MET A 88 0.15 -2.64 4.20
N GLN A 89 -0.60 -3.71 4.44
CA GLN A 89 -1.40 -4.39 3.41
C GLN A 89 -2.72 -3.68 3.11
N ALA A 90 -3.26 -2.94 4.08
CA ALA A 90 -4.52 -2.19 3.94
C ALA A 90 -4.34 -0.82 3.28
N LEU A 91 -3.12 -0.26 3.26
CA LEU A 91 -2.84 0.99 2.57
C LEU A 91 -2.91 0.79 1.03
N PRO A 92 -3.65 1.66 0.31
CA PRO A 92 -3.87 1.54 -1.14
C PRO A 92 -2.64 1.89 -1.99
#